data_AF-A0A917JQD3-F1
#
_entry.id   AF-A0A917JQD3-F1
#
_cell.length_a   1.000
_cell.length_b   1.000
_cell.length_c   1.000
_cell.angle_alpha   90.00
_cell.angle_beta   90.00
_cell.angle_gamma   90.00
#
_symmetry.space_group_name_H-M   'P 1'
#
loop_
_entity.id
_entity.type
_entity.pdbx_description
1 polymer ?
#
loop_
_entity_poly.entity_id
_entity_poly.type
_entity_poly.pdbx_seq_one_letter_code
_entity_poly.pdbx_strand_id
1 'polypeptide(L)'
;MAVPFPGKNSRVSQGRYPDVKLAEVRHFIPELRGALANDTDPRVYWKQRNSKSGRATVRYCCEQFMAKRSSALKPGTIATYESCFRAHLFDTFAERLVEDISLGDWIDFFDKKSEKSRVTSGAILKQLKTILNWAVRRQMISTVDVLQLKASDIGSASKVGSRVLTFFECGKIIRELDKCRVTKTVTNAIKACLLTGASMSSGLQS
;
A
#
# COMPACT_ATOMS: atom_id res chain seq x y z
N MET A 1 -22.41 15.99 -34.39
CA MET A 1 -21.55 16.25 -35.57
C MET A 1 -20.51 15.13 -35.62
N ALA A 2 -20.48 14.34 -36.70
CA ALA A 2 -19.76 13.06 -36.77
C ALA A 2 -18.38 13.23 -37.40
N VAL A 3 -17.36 12.53 -36.86
CA VAL A 3 -16.00 12.50 -37.43
C VAL A 3 -15.79 11.10 -38.03
N PRO A 4 -15.56 10.94 -39.35
CA PRO A 4 -15.35 9.64 -39.97
C PRO A 4 -13.93 9.08 -39.68
N PHE A 5 -13.84 7.76 -39.48
CA PHE A 5 -12.58 6.99 -39.39
C PHE A 5 -12.38 6.24 -40.73
N PRO A 6 -11.19 6.25 -41.35
CA PRO A 6 -11.00 5.56 -42.63
C PRO A 6 -10.90 4.04 -42.44
N GLY A 7 -11.70 3.28 -43.18
CA GLY A 7 -11.54 1.81 -43.32
C GLY A 7 -12.52 0.93 -42.54
N LYS A 8 -13.27 1.46 -41.57
CA LYS A 8 -14.40 0.72 -40.96
C LYS A 8 -15.44 1.71 -40.47
N ASN A 9 -16.62 1.67 -41.09
CA ASN A 9 -17.73 2.58 -40.87
C ASN A 9 -18.36 2.34 -39.48
N SER A 10 -17.64 2.66 -38.41
CA SER A 10 -18.09 2.47 -37.04
C SER A 10 -18.49 3.83 -36.46
N ARG A 11 -19.79 4.01 -36.20
CA ARG A 11 -20.37 5.24 -35.64
C ARG A 11 -20.16 5.27 -34.13
N VAL A 12 -19.36 6.21 -33.60
CA VAL A 12 -19.27 6.40 -32.14
C VAL A 12 -20.50 7.21 -31.73
N SER A 13 -21.59 6.55 -31.30
CA SER A 13 -22.66 7.27 -30.61
C SER A 13 -22.15 7.62 -29.22
N GLN A 14 -21.86 8.90 -29.00
CA GLN A 14 -21.87 9.43 -27.64
C GLN A 14 -23.27 9.15 -27.09
N GLY A 15 -23.34 8.54 -25.91
CA GLY A 15 -24.59 8.17 -25.27
C GLY A 15 -25.59 9.32 -25.22
N ARG A 16 -26.87 8.95 -25.20
CA ARG A 16 -28.05 9.82 -25.16
C ARG A 16 -27.84 11.00 -24.19
N TYR A 17 -27.80 12.21 -24.76
CA TYR A 17 -28.02 13.50 -24.08
C TYR A 17 -29.39 13.44 -23.36
N PRO A 18 -29.57 13.96 -22.13
CA PRO A 18 -29.05 15.25 -21.67
C PRO A 18 -28.20 15.15 -20.41
N ASP A 19 -27.05 15.85 -20.39
CA ASP A 19 -26.45 16.46 -19.18
C ASP A 19 -25.08 17.11 -19.49
N VAL A 20 -24.45 16.82 -20.64
CA VAL A 20 -23.13 17.40 -21.00
C VAL A 20 -23.31 18.64 -21.88
N LYS A 21 -23.07 19.85 -21.39
CA LYS A 21 -23.26 21.08 -22.19
C LYS A 21 -22.42 21.05 -23.48
N LEU A 22 -22.99 21.49 -24.61
CA LEU A 22 -22.34 21.55 -25.94
C LEU A 22 -20.94 22.20 -25.93
N ALA A 23 -20.70 23.12 -24.99
CA ALA A 23 -19.44 23.81 -24.79
C ALA A 23 -18.32 22.88 -24.28
N GLU A 24 -18.63 21.97 -23.37
CA GLU A 24 -17.67 21.01 -22.81
C GLU A 24 -17.25 20.00 -23.88
N VAL A 25 -18.18 19.57 -24.73
CA VAL A 25 -17.89 18.68 -25.86
C VAL A 25 -16.85 19.30 -26.80
N ARG A 26 -16.93 20.62 -27.06
CA ARG A 26 -15.96 21.32 -27.93
C ARG A 26 -14.55 21.34 -27.36
N HIS A 27 -14.41 21.39 -26.03
CA HIS A 27 -13.12 21.39 -25.36
C HIS A 27 -12.37 20.05 -25.53
N PHE A 28 -13.07 18.92 -25.63
CA PHE A 28 -12.46 17.59 -25.75
C PHE A 28 -12.21 17.13 -27.20
N ILE A 29 -12.66 17.90 -28.20
CA ILE A 29 -12.43 17.59 -29.63
C ILE A 29 -10.93 17.51 -29.99
N PRO A 30 -10.06 18.44 -29.54
CA PRO A 30 -8.63 18.39 -29.86
C PRO A 30 -7.95 17.13 -29.33
N GLU A 31 -8.28 16.73 -28.10
CA GLU A 31 -7.73 15.52 -27.48
C GLU A 31 -8.17 14.24 -28.23
N LEU A 32 -9.44 14.15 -28.63
CA LEU A 32 -9.95 13.01 -29.41
C LEU A 32 -9.33 12.95 -30.81
N ARG A 33 -9.03 14.11 -31.42
CA ARG A 33 -8.28 14.18 -32.67
C ARG A 33 -6.83 13.75 -32.50
N GLY A 34 -6.21 14.07 -31.36
CA GLY A 34 -4.86 13.59 -31.00
C GLY A 34 -4.82 12.07 -30.83
N ALA A 35 -5.79 11.48 -30.12
CA ALA A 35 -5.91 10.03 -29.99
C ALA A 35 -6.11 9.33 -31.34
N LEU A 36 -6.89 9.96 -32.23
CA LEU A 36 -7.11 9.48 -33.60
C LEU A 36 -5.82 9.53 -34.45
N ALA A 37 -4.99 10.56 -34.28
CA ALA A 37 -3.71 10.68 -34.97
C ALA A 37 -2.69 9.61 -34.49
N ASN A 38 -2.85 9.12 -33.27
CA ASN A 38 -2.04 8.05 -32.67
C ASN A 38 -2.62 6.64 -32.93
N ASP A 39 -3.47 6.48 -33.96
CA ASP A 39 -4.13 5.23 -34.36
C ASP A 39 -4.90 4.51 -33.22
N THR A 40 -5.33 5.27 -32.20
CA THR A 40 -6.05 4.74 -31.04
C THR A 40 -7.54 4.99 -31.21
N ASP A 41 -8.38 3.94 -31.14
CA ASP A 41 -9.83 4.08 -31.31
C ASP A 41 -10.41 5.08 -30.27
N PRO A 42 -11.07 6.18 -30.72
CA PRO A 42 -11.67 7.18 -29.85
C PRO A 42 -12.68 6.61 -28.84
N ARG A 43 -13.33 5.48 -29.13
CA ARG A 43 -14.22 4.80 -28.18
C ARG A 43 -13.47 4.19 -27.01
N VAL A 44 -12.32 3.58 -27.29
CA VAL A 44 -11.48 2.92 -26.30
C VAL A 44 -10.84 3.99 -25.42
N TYR A 45 -10.30 5.05 -26.04
CA TYR A 45 -9.78 6.21 -25.33
C TYR A 45 -10.84 6.87 -24.44
N TRP A 46 -12.07 7.07 -24.94
CA TRP A 46 -13.15 7.66 -24.15
C TRP A 46 -13.66 6.75 -23.03
N LYS A 47 -13.68 5.42 -23.24
CA LYS A 47 -13.98 4.46 -22.19
C LYS A 47 -12.88 4.41 -21.13
N GLN A 48 -11.60 4.44 -21.51
CA GLN A 48 -10.49 4.51 -20.55
C GLN A 48 -10.53 5.82 -19.76
N ARG A 49 -10.78 6.95 -20.42
CA ARG A 49 -10.92 8.27 -19.78
C ARG A 49 -12.08 8.37 -18.79
N ASN A 50 -13.22 7.75 -19.09
CA ASN A 50 -14.44 7.82 -18.27
C ASN A 50 -14.65 6.61 -17.35
N SER A 51 -13.88 5.54 -17.53
CA SER A 51 -13.79 4.50 -16.51
C SER A 51 -13.17 5.14 -15.28
N LYS A 52 -13.82 5.01 -14.13
CA LYS A 52 -13.23 5.35 -12.82
C LYS A 52 -11.99 4.49 -12.47
N SER A 53 -11.55 3.64 -13.40
CA SER A 53 -10.40 2.77 -13.33
C SER A 53 -9.18 3.61 -13.73
N GLY A 54 -8.32 3.93 -12.75
CA GLY A 54 -7.06 4.66 -12.95
C GLY A 54 -6.89 5.93 -12.12
N ARG A 55 -7.99 6.58 -11.70
CA ARG A 55 -7.92 7.77 -10.84
C ARG A 55 -8.02 7.44 -9.35
N ALA A 56 -7.08 6.65 -8.86
CA ALA A 56 -6.96 6.37 -7.44
C ALA A 56 -5.64 6.93 -6.88
N THR A 57 -5.73 7.59 -5.73
CA THR A 57 -4.57 7.99 -4.94
C THR A 57 -4.07 6.82 -4.11
N VAL A 58 -2.79 6.86 -3.69
CA VAL A 58 -2.21 5.82 -2.82
C VAL A 58 -3.05 5.68 -1.54
N ARG A 59 -3.50 6.82 -1.00
CA ARG A 59 -4.37 6.88 0.18
C ARG A 59 -5.69 6.15 -0.06
N TYR A 60 -6.38 6.44 -1.15
CA TYR A 60 -7.64 5.79 -1.49
C TYR A 60 -7.48 4.27 -1.64
N CYS A 61 -6.40 3.81 -2.28
CA CYS A 61 -6.09 2.39 -2.37
C CYS A 61 -5.90 1.72 -1.00
N CYS A 62 -5.21 2.40 -0.06
CA CYS A 62 -4.99 1.90 1.29
C CYS A 62 -6.29 1.82 2.09
N GLU A 63 -7.12 2.87 2.04
CA GLU A 63 -8.41 2.91 2.74
C GLU A 63 -9.37 1.83 2.23
N GLN A 64 -9.46 1.65 0.91
CA GLN A 64 -10.29 0.60 0.30
C GLN A 64 -9.76 -0.81 0.63
N PHE A 65 -8.44 -0.98 0.66
CA PHE A 65 -7.83 -2.24 1.09
C PHE A 65 -8.23 -2.57 2.53
N MET A 66 -8.12 -1.61 3.45
CA MET A 66 -8.52 -1.80 4.85
C MET A 66 -10.01 -2.09 4.98
N ALA A 67 -10.88 -1.33 4.31
CA ALA A 67 -12.32 -1.52 4.37
C ALA A 67 -12.79 -2.92 3.92
N LYS A 68 -12.08 -3.55 2.97
CA LYS A 68 -12.43 -4.87 2.45
C LYS A 68 -11.68 -6.03 3.10
N ARG A 69 -10.47 -5.78 3.62
CA ARG A 69 -9.58 -6.83 4.13
C ARG A 69 -9.62 -6.91 5.66
N SER A 70 -10.04 -5.87 6.37
CA SER A 70 -10.11 -5.84 7.84
C SER A 70 -10.90 -7.00 8.43
N SER A 71 -11.99 -7.44 7.80
CA SER A 71 -12.80 -8.57 8.27
C SER A 71 -12.08 -9.92 8.24
N ALA A 72 -11.04 -10.06 7.43
CA ALA A 72 -10.31 -11.32 7.25
C ALA A 72 -8.96 -11.34 8.00
N LEU A 73 -8.56 -10.23 8.64
CA LEU A 73 -7.25 -10.10 9.29
C LEU A 73 -7.35 -10.10 10.82
N LYS A 74 -6.26 -10.52 11.47
CA LYS A 74 -6.12 -10.42 12.91
C LYS A 74 -6.05 -8.94 13.33
N PRO A 75 -6.62 -8.56 14.49
CA PRO A 75 -6.63 -7.17 14.95
C PRO A 75 -5.23 -6.57 15.12
N GLY A 76 -4.25 -7.36 15.58
CA GLY A 76 -2.86 -6.88 15.68
C GLY A 76 -2.22 -6.57 14.32
N THR A 77 -2.59 -7.30 13.27
CA THR A 77 -2.12 -7.04 11.91
C THR A 77 -2.76 -5.79 11.33
N ILE A 78 -4.05 -5.56 11.61
CA ILE A 78 -4.79 -4.35 11.22
C ILE A 78 -4.12 -3.11 11.82
N ALA A 79 -3.85 -3.12 13.12
CA ALA A 79 -3.18 -2.02 13.81
C ALA A 79 -1.78 -1.73 13.23
N THR A 80 -1.05 -2.78 12.84
CA THR A 80 0.27 -2.63 12.20
C THR A 80 0.17 -1.95 10.83
N TYR A 81 -0.83 -2.32 10.03
CA TYR A 81 -1.07 -1.68 8.73
C TYR A 81 -1.48 -0.22 8.90
N GLU A 82 -2.44 0.08 9.77
CA GLU A 82 -2.90 1.46 10.02
C GLU A 82 -1.76 2.37 10.48
N SER A 83 -0.94 1.89 11.41
CA SER A 83 0.23 2.62 11.89
C SER A 83 1.22 2.90 10.76
N CYS A 84 1.51 1.90 9.92
CA CYS A 84 2.40 2.08 8.77
C CYS A 84 1.84 3.09 7.76
N PHE A 85 0.55 3.01 7.44
CA PHE A 85 -0.09 3.87 6.44
C PHE A 85 -0.06 5.33 6.88
N ARG A 86 -0.43 5.57 8.15
CA ARG A 86 -0.38 6.89 8.75
C ARG A 86 1.03 7.46 8.81
N ALA A 87 2.03 6.63 9.13
CA ALA A 87 3.40 7.11 9.28
C ALA A 87 4.15 7.33 7.95
N HIS A 88 3.77 6.61 6.88
CA HIS A 88 4.63 6.48 5.70
C HIS A 88 3.94 6.61 4.35
N LEU A 89 2.62 6.40 4.24
CA LEU A 89 1.95 6.35 2.93
C LEU A 89 0.96 7.50 2.71
N PHE A 90 0.33 8.02 3.76
CA PHE A 90 -0.69 9.06 3.61
C PHE A 90 -0.12 10.45 3.26
N ASP A 91 1.01 10.84 3.85
CA ASP A 91 1.55 12.21 3.67
C ASP A 91 2.55 12.33 2.51
N THR A 92 2.94 11.21 1.90
CA THR A 92 4.12 11.16 1.03
C THR A 92 3.85 11.68 -0.38
N PHE A 93 2.71 11.32 -0.98
CA PHE A 93 2.39 11.60 -2.37
C PHE A 93 1.15 12.49 -2.48
N ALA A 94 1.14 13.63 -1.76
CA ALA A 94 0.10 14.67 -1.72
C ALA A 94 -0.96 14.56 -2.84
N GLU A 95 -2.07 13.84 -2.57
CA GLU A 95 -3.20 13.57 -3.48
C GLU A 95 -2.85 13.19 -4.94
N ARG A 96 -1.60 12.80 -5.23
CA ARG A 96 -1.17 12.35 -6.55
C ARG A 96 -1.80 11.01 -6.87
N LEU A 97 -2.19 10.84 -8.12
CA LEU A 97 -2.68 9.57 -8.62
C LEU A 97 -1.53 8.58 -8.66
N VAL A 98 -1.83 7.32 -8.34
CA VAL A 98 -0.82 6.25 -8.36
C VAL A 98 -0.16 6.11 -9.74
N GLU A 99 -0.91 6.37 -10.79
CA GLU A 99 -0.47 6.26 -12.19
C GLU A 99 0.45 7.39 -12.62
N ASP A 100 0.39 8.55 -11.95
CA ASP A 100 1.22 9.72 -12.26
C ASP A 100 2.58 9.66 -11.55
N ILE A 101 2.78 8.72 -10.62
CA ILE A 101 4.02 8.60 -9.85
C ILE A 101 5.02 7.78 -10.66
N SER A 102 6.10 8.44 -11.07
CA SER A 102 7.17 7.79 -11.83
C SER A 102 7.96 6.79 -10.98
N LEU A 103 8.64 5.84 -11.63
CA LEU A 103 9.54 4.91 -10.93
C LEU A 103 10.66 5.65 -10.18
N GLY A 104 11.14 6.77 -10.71
CA GLY A 104 12.15 7.61 -10.06
C GLY A 104 11.65 8.20 -8.73
N ASP A 105 10.43 8.73 -8.71
CA ASP A 105 9.82 9.26 -7.48
C ASP A 105 9.68 8.17 -6.39
N TRP A 106 9.36 6.93 -6.82
CA TRP A 106 9.30 5.79 -5.90
C TRP A 106 10.67 5.46 -5.32
N ILE A 107 11.72 5.43 -6.16
CA ILE A 107 13.10 5.16 -5.71
C ILE A 107 13.54 6.25 -4.73
N ASP A 108 13.36 7.52 -5.07
CA ASP A 108 13.71 8.65 -4.20
C ASP A 108 13.00 8.59 -2.85
N PHE A 109 11.72 8.19 -2.83
CA PHE A 109 10.98 7.97 -1.60
C PHE A 109 11.60 6.86 -0.74
N PHE A 110 11.90 5.72 -1.37
CA PHE A 110 12.46 4.57 -0.68
C PHE A 110 13.89 4.81 -0.20
N ASP A 111 14.71 5.53 -0.96
CA ASP A 111 16.07 5.89 -0.59
C ASP A 111 16.08 6.77 0.66
N LYS A 112 15.23 7.81 0.71
CA LYS A 112 15.04 8.65 1.91
C LYS A 112 14.60 7.86 3.15
N LYS A 113 13.84 6.78 2.98
CA LYS A 113 13.49 5.89 4.11
C LYS A 113 14.61 4.92 4.46
N SER A 114 15.37 4.49 3.47
CA SER A 114 16.48 3.55 3.65
C SER A 114 17.59 4.16 4.51
N GLU A 115 17.80 5.48 4.43
CA GLU A 115 18.74 6.24 5.27
C GLU A 115 18.45 6.07 6.76
N LYS A 116 17.16 6.05 7.15
CA LYS A 116 16.76 5.84 8.55
C LYS A 116 16.80 4.37 8.93
N SER A 117 16.19 3.52 8.10
CA SER A 117 16.15 2.09 8.34
C SER A 117 15.86 1.34 7.04
N ARG A 118 16.87 0.61 6.58
CA ARG A 118 16.76 -0.28 5.42
C ARG A 118 15.80 -1.45 5.67
N VAL A 119 15.65 -1.90 6.92
CA VAL A 119 14.70 -2.96 7.30
C VAL A 119 13.26 -2.45 7.19
N THR A 120 12.99 -1.26 7.72
CA THR A 120 11.66 -0.65 7.67
C THR A 120 11.25 -0.34 6.24
N SER A 121 12.19 0.15 5.41
CA SER A 121 11.94 0.45 3.99
C SER A 121 11.52 -0.79 3.20
N GLY A 122 12.22 -1.92 3.41
CA GLY A 122 11.84 -3.20 2.83
C GLY A 122 10.46 -3.70 3.30
N ALA A 123 10.11 -3.48 4.56
CA ALA A 123 8.79 -3.81 5.09
C ALA A 123 7.68 -2.94 4.46
N ILE A 124 7.91 -1.62 4.35
CA ILE A 124 6.98 -0.68 3.69
C ILE A 124 6.73 -1.11 2.24
N LEU A 125 7.80 -1.41 1.48
CA LEU A 125 7.66 -1.86 0.09
C LEU A 125 6.80 -3.13 -0.02
N LYS A 126 7.00 -4.12 0.86
CA LYS A 126 6.19 -5.36 0.86
C LYS A 126 4.71 -5.07 1.10
N GLN A 127 4.40 -4.19 2.04
CA GLN A 127 3.02 -3.80 2.33
C GLN A 127 2.42 -3.02 1.15
N LEU A 128 3.14 -2.05 0.61
CA LEU A 128 2.72 -1.27 -0.56
C LEU A 128 2.43 -2.18 -1.76
N LYS A 129 3.34 -3.10 -2.08
CA LYS A 129 3.13 -4.08 -3.17
C LYS A 129 1.89 -4.93 -2.92
N THR A 130 1.59 -5.30 -1.68
CA THR A 130 0.39 -6.08 -1.36
C THR A 130 -0.88 -5.28 -1.65
N ILE A 131 -0.91 -4.01 -1.27
CA ILE A 131 -2.06 -3.10 -1.48
C ILE A 131 -2.24 -2.81 -2.97
N LEU A 132 -1.16 -2.43 -3.66
CA LEU A 132 -1.20 -2.10 -5.08
C LEU A 132 -1.55 -3.32 -5.93
N ASN A 133 -1.00 -4.50 -5.64
CA ASN A 133 -1.43 -5.74 -6.33
C ASN A 133 -2.91 -6.03 -6.10
N TRP A 134 -3.43 -5.80 -4.89
CA TRP A 134 -4.85 -5.96 -4.60
C TRP A 134 -5.72 -4.97 -5.39
N ALA A 135 -5.26 -3.71 -5.51
CA ALA A 135 -5.93 -2.67 -6.28
C ALA A 135 -5.91 -2.98 -7.79
N VAL A 136 -4.78 -3.45 -8.33
CA VAL A 136 -4.64 -3.90 -9.74
C VAL A 136 -5.59 -5.07 -10.03
N ARG A 137 -5.64 -6.09 -9.15
CA ARG A 137 -6.55 -7.25 -9.33
C ARG A 137 -8.03 -6.86 -9.36
N ARG A 138 -8.38 -5.71 -8.77
CA ARG A 138 -9.74 -5.16 -8.78
C ARG A 138 -9.96 -4.09 -9.84
N GLN A 139 -8.99 -3.91 -10.76
CA GLN A 139 -9.02 -2.91 -11.82
C GLN A 139 -9.28 -1.49 -11.26
N MET A 140 -8.78 -1.19 -10.06
CA MET A 140 -8.86 0.15 -9.48
C MET A 140 -7.79 1.07 -10.06
N ILE A 141 -6.62 0.50 -10.34
CA ILE A 141 -5.46 1.14 -10.95
C ILE A 141 -4.94 0.24 -12.07
N SER A 142 -4.28 0.84 -13.06
CA SER A 142 -3.47 0.12 -14.03
C SER A 142 -2.20 -0.46 -13.39
N THR A 143 -1.45 -1.23 -14.18
CA THR A 143 -0.18 -1.81 -13.73
C THR A 143 0.84 -0.72 -13.41
N VAL A 144 1.35 -0.72 -12.18
CA VAL A 144 2.28 0.31 -11.67
C VAL A 144 3.71 -0.21 -11.66
N ASP A 145 4.67 0.63 -12.07
CA ASP A 145 6.09 0.28 -12.19
C ASP A 145 6.74 -0.11 -10.84
N VAL A 146 6.26 0.46 -9.73
CA VAL A 146 6.75 0.14 -8.37
C VAL A 146 6.60 -1.35 -8.02
N LEU A 147 5.71 -2.07 -8.70
CA LEU A 147 5.52 -3.51 -8.51
C LEU A 147 6.73 -4.33 -9.01
N GLN A 148 7.57 -3.77 -9.88
CA GLN A 148 8.77 -4.43 -10.40
C GLN A 148 9.96 -4.32 -9.44
N LEU A 149 9.95 -3.34 -8.53
CA LEU A 149 11.04 -3.13 -7.57
C LEU A 149 11.20 -4.33 -6.63
N LYS A 150 12.43 -4.82 -6.47
CA LYS A 150 12.73 -5.90 -5.54
C LYS A 150 13.00 -5.34 -4.14
N ALA A 151 12.56 -6.08 -3.13
CA ALA A 151 12.85 -5.74 -1.75
C ALA A 151 14.34 -5.85 -1.39
N SER A 152 15.14 -6.56 -2.20
CA SER A 152 16.60 -6.63 -2.08
C SER A 152 17.29 -5.32 -2.44
N ASP A 153 16.71 -4.57 -3.38
CA ASP A 153 17.38 -3.41 -3.98
C ASP A 153 17.16 -2.17 -3.10
N ILE A 154 16.03 -2.13 -2.41
CA ILE A 154 15.62 -1.03 -1.51
C ILE A 154 15.91 -1.35 -0.03
N GLY A 155 15.85 -2.62 0.32
CA GLY A 155 15.71 -3.08 1.69
C GLY A 155 16.73 -4.13 2.10
N SER A 156 16.75 -4.44 3.38
CA SER A 156 17.48 -5.58 3.92
C SER A 156 16.53 -6.38 4.78
N ALA A 157 16.71 -7.70 4.75
CA ALA A 157 15.98 -8.55 5.67
C ALA A 157 16.33 -8.17 7.12
N SER A 158 15.34 -8.23 8.00
CA SER A 158 15.60 -8.07 9.43
C SER A 158 16.58 -9.16 9.86
N LYS A 159 17.73 -8.77 10.42
CA LYS A 159 18.65 -9.74 11.01
C LYS A 159 18.01 -10.25 12.29
N VAL A 160 17.72 -11.54 12.35
CA VAL A 160 17.26 -12.19 13.57
C VAL A 160 18.42 -12.10 14.58
N GLY A 161 18.18 -11.43 15.71
CA GLY A 161 19.17 -11.37 16.79
C GLY A 161 19.42 -12.77 17.33
N SER A 162 20.66 -13.25 17.24
CA SER A 162 21.04 -14.60 17.68
C SER A 162 21.34 -14.69 19.18
N ARG A 163 21.39 -13.56 19.88
CA ARG A 163 21.65 -13.54 21.33
C ARG A 163 20.45 -14.10 22.08
N VAL A 164 20.62 -15.31 22.57
CA VAL A 164 19.73 -15.92 23.57
C VAL A 164 20.30 -15.68 24.97
N LEU A 165 19.42 -15.59 25.95
CA LEU A 165 19.82 -15.52 27.35
C LEU A 165 20.43 -16.86 27.78
N THR A 166 21.60 -16.81 28.39
CA THR A 166 22.20 -17.98 29.04
C THR A 166 21.50 -18.28 30.36
N PHE A 167 21.59 -19.53 30.84
CA PHE A 167 20.98 -19.94 32.11
C PHE A 167 21.41 -19.05 33.30
N PHE A 168 22.68 -18.65 33.34
CA PHE A 168 23.20 -17.75 34.38
C PHE A 168 22.62 -16.33 34.28
N GLU A 169 22.47 -15.79 33.06
CA GLU A 169 21.82 -14.49 32.87
C GLU A 169 20.34 -14.54 33.28
N CYS A 170 19.62 -15.63 32.99
CA CYS A 170 18.26 -15.85 33.47
C CYS A 170 18.18 -15.83 35.01
N GLY A 171 19.08 -16.55 35.69
CA GLY A 171 19.14 -16.57 37.15
C GLY A 171 19.45 -15.19 37.74
N LYS A 172 20.31 -14.40 37.09
CA LYS A 172 20.60 -13.01 37.49
C LYS A 172 19.38 -12.12 37.34
N ILE A 173 18.64 -12.23 36.24
CA ILE A 173 17.39 -11.47 36.01
C ILE A 173 16.37 -11.78 37.10
N ILE A 174 16.16 -13.05 37.43
CA ILE A 174 15.20 -13.46 38.48
C ILE A 174 15.58 -12.84 39.83
N ARG A 175 16.87 -12.88 40.20
CA ARG A 175 17.35 -12.29 41.47
C ARG A 175 17.19 -10.78 41.53
N GLU A 176 17.46 -10.08 40.44
CA GLU A 176 17.26 -8.63 40.40
C GLU A 176 15.77 -8.26 40.38
N LEU A 177 14.93 -9.07 39.73
CA LEU A 177 13.49 -8.87 39.71
C LEU A 177 12.86 -9.00 41.10
N ASP A 178 13.41 -9.88 41.95
CA ASP A 178 12.98 -10.03 43.36
C ASP A 178 13.37 -8.86 44.25
N LYS A 179 14.41 -8.10 43.87
CA LYS A 179 14.82 -6.87 44.57
C LYS A 179 14.04 -5.65 44.10
N CYS A 180 13.53 -5.65 42.88
CA CYS A 180 12.78 -4.54 42.34
C CYS A 180 11.40 -4.43 43.01
N ARG A 181 10.96 -3.19 43.32
CA ARG A 181 9.61 -2.89 43.78
C ARG A 181 8.60 -2.88 42.63
N VAL A 182 8.47 -4.01 41.92
CA VAL A 182 7.43 -4.20 40.90
C VAL A 182 6.27 -4.99 41.51
N THR A 183 5.05 -4.78 41.01
CA THR A 183 3.87 -5.54 41.43
C THR A 183 4.13 -7.04 41.27
N LYS A 184 3.75 -7.83 42.29
CA LYS A 184 3.94 -9.29 42.32
C LYS A 184 3.41 -10.00 41.07
N THR A 185 2.33 -9.49 40.47
CA THR A 185 1.75 -9.99 39.22
C THR A 185 2.74 -9.92 38.05
N VAL A 186 3.45 -8.80 37.88
CA VAL A 186 4.43 -8.62 36.80
C VAL A 186 5.65 -9.49 37.04
N THR A 187 6.13 -9.55 38.28
CA THR A 187 7.25 -10.43 38.67
C THR A 187 6.93 -11.89 38.38
N ASN A 188 5.74 -12.35 38.75
CA ASN A 188 5.30 -13.73 38.50
C ASN A 188 5.11 -14.01 37.00
N ALA A 189 4.58 -13.06 36.23
CA ALA A 189 4.42 -13.21 34.78
C ALA A 189 5.76 -13.35 34.07
N ILE A 190 6.76 -12.52 34.42
CA ILE A 190 8.11 -12.59 33.84
C ILE A 190 8.78 -13.92 34.20
N LYS A 191 8.67 -14.36 35.47
CA LYS A 191 9.19 -15.66 35.92
C LYS A 191 8.52 -16.82 35.18
N ALA A 192 7.20 -16.78 35.02
CA ALA A 192 6.46 -17.79 34.27
C ALA A 192 6.92 -17.84 32.81
N CYS A 193 7.12 -16.70 32.15
CA CYS A 193 7.63 -16.66 30.77
C CYS A 193 9.05 -17.22 30.65
N LEU A 194 9.95 -16.88 31.59
CA LEU A 194 11.33 -17.40 31.61
C LEU A 194 11.39 -18.92 31.80
N LEU A 195 10.51 -19.49 32.62
CA LEU A 195 10.49 -20.92 32.94
C LEU A 195 9.75 -21.76 31.91
N THR A 196 8.67 -21.24 31.32
CA THR A 196 7.81 -21.99 30.38
C THR A 196 8.16 -21.76 28.91
N GLY A 197 8.89 -20.69 28.60
CA GLY A 197 9.13 -20.26 27.21
C GLY A 197 7.88 -19.79 26.47
N ALA A 198 6.75 -19.63 27.17
CA ALA A 198 5.51 -19.16 26.58
C ALA A 198 5.54 -17.65 26.31
N SER A 199 4.80 -17.21 25.29
CA SER A 199 4.63 -15.78 25.01
C SER A 199 3.91 -15.08 26.16
N MET A 200 4.24 -13.81 26.45
CA MET A 200 3.51 -13.06 27.48
C MET A 200 2.01 -12.97 27.18
N SER A 201 1.62 -12.98 25.90
CA SER A 201 0.21 -12.97 25.47
C SER A 201 -0.56 -14.22 25.86
N SER A 202 0.08 -15.39 25.93
CA SER A 202 -0.60 -16.64 26.31
C SER A 202 -0.79 -16.79 27.82
N GLY A 203 0.09 -16.19 28.64
CA GLY A 203 0.03 -16.32 30.10
C GLY A 203 -0.96 -15.39 30.81
N LEU A 204 -1.50 -14.38 30.12
CA LEU A 204 -2.47 -13.42 30.67
C LEU A 204 -3.94 -13.80 30.38
N GLN A 205 -4.17 -14.86 29.61
CA GLN A 205 -5.51 -15.31 29.21
C GLN A 205 -6.05 -16.47 30.08
N SER A 206 -5.30 -16.92 31.08
CA SER A 206 -5.67 -17.94 32.06
C SER A 206 -6.07 -17.32 33.40
#